data_AF-A0A7C4ZVE3-F1
#
_entry.id   AF-A0A7C4ZVE3-F1
#
_cell.length_a   1.000
_cell.length_b   1.000
_cell.length_c   1.000
_cell.angle_alpha   90.00
_cell.angle_beta   90.00
_cell.angle_gamma   90.00
#
_symmetry.space_group_name_H-M   'P 1'
#
loop_
_entity.id
_entity.type
_entity.pdbx_description
1 polymer ?
#
loop_
_entity_poly.entity_id
_entity_poly.type
_entity_poly.pdbx_seq_one_letter_code
_entity_poly.pdbx_strand_id
1 'polypeptide(L)'
;MLKEVETRQVISKEIRLQPWQEVIGKLKEIKVEGDHTTAILRYTRHVDFVISYLNGTKEAEILQTLDNLLGKKVAILRTDIPEKLILARTISKTI
;
A
#
# COMPACT_ATOMS: atom_id res chain seq x y z
N MET A 1 -9.40 28.24 27.86
CA MET A 1 -10.05 27.14 27.11
C MET A 1 -8.97 26.38 26.35
N LEU A 2 -8.54 25.22 26.86
CA LEU A 2 -7.58 24.36 26.19
C LEU A 2 -8.39 23.44 25.26
N LYS A 3 -8.22 23.58 23.94
CA LYS A 3 -8.73 22.61 22.99
C LYS A 3 -7.81 21.39 23.06
N GLU A 4 -8.28 20.31 23.67
CA GLU A 4 -7.65 19.00 23.54
C GLU A 4 -7.64 18.63 22.05
N VAL A 5 -6.47 18.69 21.44
CA VAL A 5 -6.23 18.11 20.12
C VAL A 5 -6.16 16.61 20.34
N GLU A 6 -7.32 15.95 20.29
CA GLU A 6 -7.44 14.50 20.30
C GLU A 6 -6.66 13.98 19.08
N THR A 7 -5.40 13.63 19.31
CA THR A 7 -4.51 13.09 18.28
C THR A 7 -4.97 11.66 18.05
N ARG A 8 -6.02 11.49 17.23
CA ARG A 8 -6.56 10.17 16.89
C ARG A 8 -5.47 9.36 16.22
N GLN A 9 -4.91 8.41 16.97
CA GLN A 9 -3.81 7.55 16.56
C GLN A 9 -4.21 6.80 15.28
N VAL A 10 -3.35 6.87 14.26
CA VAL A 10 -3.51 6.06 13.04
C VAL A 10 -3.01 4.66 13.37
N ILE A 11 -3.84 3.65 13.12
CA ILE A 11 -3.49 2.25 13.29
C ILE A 11 -2.86 1.76 11.99
N SER A 12 -1.62 1.29 12.06
CA SER A 12 -0.93 0.62 10.95
C SER A 12 -1.11 -0.88 11.08
N LYS A 13 -1.63 -1.53 10.04
CA LYS A 13 -1.79 -2.98 9.94
C LYS A 13 -0.86 -3.52 8.87
N GLU A 14 0.16 -4.26 9.29
CA GLU A 14 0.99 -5.01 8.36
C GLU A 14 0.19 -6.18 7.78
N ILE A 15 0.22 -6.33 6.46
CA ILE A 15 -0.48 -7.39 5.75
C ILE A 15 0.46 -8.06 4.76
N ARG A 16 0.34 -9.39 4.67
CA ARG A 16 1.00 -10.21 3.65
C ARG A 16 -0.06 -10.77 2.71
N LEU A 17 -0.22 -10.13 1.56
CA LEU A 17 -1.17 -10.57 0.54
C LEU A 17 -0.81 -11.98 0.05
N GLN A 18 -1.74 -12.91 0.17
CA GLN A 18 -1.69 -14.20 -0.51
C GLN A 18 -2.09 -14.02 -1.98
N PRO A 19 -1.75 -14.98 -2.87
CA PRO A 19 -2.26 -14.97 -4.23
C PRO A 19 -3.78 -14.77 -4.28
N TRP A 20 -4.20 -13.93 -5.22
CA TRP A 20 -5.58 -13.50 -5.46
C TRP A 20 -6.21 -12.66 -4.34
N GLN A 21 -5.42 -12.18 -3.38
CA GLN A 21 -5.86 -11.19 -2.40
C GLN A 21 -5.57 -9.77 -2.85
N GLU A 22 -6.57 -8.91 -2.68
CA GLU A 22 -6.53 -7.50 -3.05
C GLU A 22 -6.66 -6.62 -1.80
N VAL A 23 -5.88 -5.53 -1.77
CA VAL A 23 -6.09 -4.42 -0.86
C VAL A 23 -6.41 -3.16 -1.64
N ILE A 24 -7.36 -2.37 -1.14
CA ILE A 24 -7.78 -1.11 -1.74
C ILE A 24 -7.50 0.01 -0.75
N GLY A 25 -6.87 1.08 -1.21
CA GLY A 25 -6.61 2.25 -0.38
C GLY A 25 -6.01 3.40 -1.18
N LYS A 26 -5.86 4.56 -0.53
CA LYS A 26 -5.09 5.67 -1.10
C LYS A 26 -3.61 5.38 -0.87
N LEU A 27 -2.82 5.25 -1.93
CA LEU A 27 -1.38 5.06 -1.80
C LEU A 27 -0.77 6.32 -1.18
N LYS A 28 -0.21 6.19 0.01
CA LYS A 28 0.34 7.32 0.77
C LYS A 28 1.82 7.49 0.55
N GLU A 29 2.54 6.39 0.55
CA GLU A 29 3.99 6.39 0.61
C GLU A 29 4.54 5.05 0.13
N ILE A 30 5.71 5.11 -0.48
CA ILE A 30 6.55 3.94 -0.76
C ILE A 30 7.90 4.21 -0.10
N LYS A 31 8.32 3.29 0.76
CA LYS A 31 9.56 3.40 1.53
C LYS A 31 10.51 2.29 1.12
N VAL A 32 11.77 2.65 0.90
CA VAL A 32 12.87 1.69 0.77
C VAL A 32 13.75 1.93 2.00
N GLU A 33 13.58 1.08 3.02
CA GLU A 33 14.28 1.19 4.30
C GLU A 33 14.88 -0.17 4.65
N GLY A 34 16.19 -0.19 4.95
CA GLY A 34 16.90 -1.43 5.24
C GLY A 34 16.84 -2.44 4.09
N ASP A 35 16.38 -3.64 4.40
CA ASP A 35 16.24 -4.77 3.49
C ASP A 35 14.83 -4.91 2.89
N HIS A 36 13.92 -3.95 3.11
CA HIS A 36 12.54 -4.03 2.62
C HIS A 36 12.10 -2.82 1.79
N THR A 37 11.25 -3.08 0.81
CA THR A 37 10.43 -2.08 0.12
C THR A 37 9.00 -2.20 0.64
N THR A 38 8.44 -1.08 1.09
CA THR A 38 7.15 -1.02 1.77
C THR A 38 6.21 -0.04 1.07
N ALA A 39 4.99 -0.47 0.77
CA ALA A 39 3.90 0.40 0.33
C ALA A 39 2.88 0.60 1.46
N ILE A 40 2.51 1.86 1.71
CA ILE A 40 1.53 2.24 2.73
C ILE A 40 0.25 2.74 2.06
N LEU A 41 -0.88 2.08 2.35
CA LEU A 41 -2.19 2.40 1.79
C LEU A 41 -3.15 2.84 2.90
N ARG A 42 -3.67 4.05 2.78
CA ARG A 42 -4.74 4.56 3.64
C ARG A 42 -6.07 3.96 3.23
N TYR A 43 -6.60 3.05 4.05
CA TYR A 43 -7.91 2.43 3.82
C TYR A 43 -9.05 3.32 4.31
N THR A 44 -8.96 3.77 5.57
CA THR A 44 -9.88 4.73 6.18
C THR A 44 -9.08 5.85 6.84
N ARG A 45 -9.71 6.93 7.30
CA ARG A 45 -9.02 8.05 7.96
C ARG A 45 -8.08 7.62 9.10
N HIS A 46 -8.33 6.49 9.75
CA HIS A 46 -7.59 6.02 10.92
C HIS A 46 -6.87 4.67 10.73
N VAL A 47 -6.90 4.09 9.54
CA VAL A 47 -6.28 2.78 9.26
C VAL A 47 -5.40 2.84 8.02
N ASP A 48 -4.12 2.51 8.21
CA ASP A 48 -3.15 2.28 7.15
C ASP A 48 -2.87 0.77 7.03
N PHE A 49 -2.88 0.26 5.80
CA PHE A 49 -2.34 -1.06 5.47
C PHE A 49 -0.90 -0.91 4.99
N VAL A 50 -0.05 -1.80 5.45
CA VAL A 50 1.39 -1.81 5.15
C VAL A 50 1.71 -3.12 4.46
N ILE A 51 2.18 -3.05 3.21
CA ILE A 51 2.63 -4.21 2.43
C ILE A 51 4.14 -4.08 2.26
N SER A 52 4.89 -5.07 2.71
CA SER A 52 6.36 -5.07 2.63
C SER A 52 6.88 -6.33 1.95
N TYR A 53 7.89 -6.17 1.11
CA TYR A 53 8.65 -7.25 0.48
C TYR A 53 10.14 -7.00 0.67
N LEU A 54 10.91 -8.09 0.74
CA LEU A 54 12.36 -8.03 0.77
C LEU A 54 12.90 -7.40 -0.51
N ASN A 55 13.89 -6.53 -0.38
CA ASN A 55 14.61 -5.93 -1.49
C ASN A 55 15.27 -7.04 -2.33
N GLY A 56 15.31 -6.84 -3.65
CA GLY A 56 15.79 -7.85 -4.60
C GLY A 56 14.75 -8.92 -4.99
N THR A 57 13.54 -8.87 -4.42
CA THR A 57 12.39 -9.63 -4.95
C THR A 57 11.72 -8.82 -6.06
N LYS A 58 11.13 -9.53 -7.04
CA LYS A 58 10.34 -8.90 -8.11
C LYS A 58 9.16 -8.11 -7.54
N GLU A 59 8.56 -8.55 -6.44
CA GLU A 59 7.51 -7.82 -5.74
C GLU A 59 7.97 -6.46 -5.23
N ALA A 60 9.15 -6.39 -4.61
CA ALA A 60 9.73 -5.13 -4.15
C ALA A 60 10.00 -4.18 -5.33
N GLU A 61 10.55 -4.68 -6.43
CA GLU A 61 10.76 -3.91 -7.65
C GLU A 61 9.44 -3.33 -8.19
N ILE A 62 8.39 -4.16 -8.28
CA ILE A 62 7.07 -3.71 -8.73
C ILE A 62 6.51 -2.66 -7.77
N LEU A 63 6.63 -2.83 -6.44
CA LEU A 63 6.19 -1.83 -5.49
C LEU A 63 6.87 -0.47 -5.74
N GLN A 64 8.18 -0.42 -5.96
CA GLN A 64 8.89 0.83 -6.24
C GLN A 64 8.34 1.55 -7.47
N THR A 65 7.87 0.81 -8.49
CA THR A 65 7.27 1.43 -9.68
C THR A 65 5.93 2.13 -9.42
N LEU A 66 5.27 1.85 -8.29
CA LEU A 66 3.98 2.45 -7.93
C LEU A 66 4.09 3.88 -7.41
N ASP A 67 5.30 4.45 -7.31
CA ASP A 67 5.53 5.81 -6.80
C ASP A 67 4.79 6.87 -7.63
N ASN A 68 4.63 6.62 -8.93
CA ASN A 68 3.80 7.44 -9.83
C ASN A 68 2.29 7.43 -9.50
N LEU A 69 1.85 6.57 -8.58
CA LEU A 69 0.48 6.46 -8.09
C LEU A 69 0.28 7.07 -6.70
N LEU A 70 1.30 7.71 -6.12
CA LEU A 70 1.17 8.40 -4.83
C LEU A 70 -0.02 9.37 -4.83
N GLY A 71 -0.78 9.35 -3.74
CA GLY A 71 -1.98 10.14 -3.57
C GLY A 71 -3.22 9.63 -4.31
N LYS A 72 -3.11 8.63 -5.18
CA LYS A 72 -4.25 8.05 -5.89
C LYS A 72 -4.90 6.94 -5.08
N LYS A 73 -6.21 6.73 -5.29
CA LYS A 73 -6.89 5.52 -4.79
C LYS A 73 -6.52 4.36 -5.71
N VAL A 74 -5.92 3.32 -5.16
CA VAL A 74 -5.44 2.16 -5.90
C VAL A 74 -5.97 0.87 -5.31
N ALA A 75 -6.07 -0.17 -6.15
CA ALA A 75 -6.15 -1.56 -5.74
C ALA A 75 -4.80 -2.23 -6.02
N ILE A 76 -4.27 -2.96 -5.05
CA ILE A 76 -3.07 -3.79 -5.18
C ILE A 76 -3.47 -5.24 -4.97
N LEU A 77 -3.25 -6.06 -5.99
CA LEU A 77 -3.56 -7.49 -6.02
C LEU A 77 -2.24 -8.27 -6.12
N ARG A 78 -2.04 -9.26 -5.25
CA ARG A 78 -0.99 -10.28 -5.43
C ARG A 78 -1.55 -11.40 -6.30
N THR A 79 -0.81 -11.87 -7.30
CA THR A 79 -1.21 -13.04 -8.12
C THR A 79 -0.24 -14.21 -7.92
N ASP A 80 -0.47 -15.37 -8.52
CA ASP A 80 0.51 -16.46 -8.63
C ASP A 80 1.13 -16.54 -10.03
N ILE A 81 0.91 -15.52 -10.87
CA ILE A 81 1.42 -15.44 -12.24
C ILE A 81 2.87 -14.94 -12.20
N PRO A 82 3.87 -15.73 -12.68
CA PRO A 82 5.29 -15.41 -12.53
C PRO A 82 5.74 -14.03 -13.06
N GLU A 83 5.05 -13.52 -14.08
CA GLU A 83 5.35 -12.22 -14.69
C GLU A 83 4.51 -11.07 -14.13
N LYS A 84 3.47 -11.37 -13.33
CA LYS A 84 2.48 -10.40 -12.87
C LYS A 84 2.25 -10.51 -11.36
N LEU A 85 3.33 -10.68 -10.62
CA LEU A 85 3.27 -10.99 -9.19
C LEU A 85 2.45 -9.97 -8.39
N ILE A 86 2.57 -8.69 -8.71
CA ILE A 86 1.73 -7.62 -8.19
C ILE A 86 1.08 -6.89 -9.36
N LEU A 87 -0.24 -6.71 -9.27
CA LEU A 87 -1.01 -5.85 -10.16
C LEU A 87 -1.55 -4.68 -9.36
N ALA A 88 -1.27 -3.46 -9.84
CA ALA A 88 -1.82 -2.25 -9.28
C ALA A 88 -2.69 -1.54 -10.32
N ARG A 89 -3.89 -1.10 -9.91
CA ARG A 89 -4.76 -0.27 -10.76
C ARG A 89 -5.28 0.93 -9.99
N THR A 90 -5.36 2.07 -10.66
CA THR A 90 -6.03 3.26 -10.11
C THR A 90 -7.54 3.06 -10.19
N ILE A 91 -8.23 3.37 -9.09
CA ILE A 91 -9.70 3.37 -9.05
C ILE A 91 -10.14 4.82 -9.24
N SER A 92 -10.41 5.17 -10.49
CA SER A 92 -11.18 6.37 -10.83
C SER A 92 -12.62 6.13 -10.42
N LYS A 93 -13.24 7.03 -9.66
CA LYS A 93 -14.71 7.02 -9.54
C LYS A 93 -15.26 7.31 -10.94
N THR A 94 -15.69 6.28 -11.67
CA THR A 94 -16.70 6.47 -12.70
C THR A 94 -18.02 6.60 -11.94
N ILE A 95 -18.54 7.83 -11.92
CA ILE A 95 -19.89 8.16 -11.45
C ILE A 95 -20.86 7.65 -12.50
#